data_AF-A0A8K0CQA2-F1
#
_entry.id   AF-A0A8K0CQA2-F1
#
_cell.length_a   1.000
_cell.length_b   1.000
_cell.length_c   1.000
_cell.angle_alpha   90.00
_cell.angle_beta   90.00
_cell.angle_gamma   90.00
#
_symmetry.space_group_name_H-M   'P 1'
#
loop_
_entity.id
_entity.type
_entity.pdbx_description
1 polymer ?
#
loop_
_entity_poly.entity_id
_entity_poly.type
_entity_poly.pdbx_seq_one_letter_code
_entity_poly.pdbx_strand_id
1 'polypeptide(L)'
;MVMSKSRVAPKKGLTISRLELLACLIGARLAQQVIRELGMSEEKPWETFVSNRVKELRNLTTADKCYHLAGKKNPADLPSRRCSVHKLRETRWWEEPDWLQQEEKYCYHASPIVDTSEVNQELKKTAIAKLKEAEVRVLRHIQQSVGDAGLGSRVKRMNVFKDLNGLLRLKSSLYNTKSELDIRCPIILPGNNEVVKLLIRKAHETALHVGVQTVQHLLRHKFWVLKGKRAVRFNAKKATVESIPIPEDRVRTVAPFQATGVDLTGPMYLRGGKKVWIVLYTCAMYRAVHLELIHSLFTEGFLRSLRRFIARRGRPVTIYFDNGLNFVGCNNLFRQVDWNEVQRHVTISRITWKFNSPTAAWWRR
;
A
#
# COMPACT_ATOMS: atom_id res chain seq x y z
N MET A 1 29.21 5.23 -15.95
CA MET A 1 30.45 5.85 -15.44
C MET A 1 30.44 5.71 -13.93
N VAL A 2 31.33 4.89 -13.37
CA VAL A 2 31.54 4.75 -11.92
C VAL A 2 32.89 5.38 -11.63
N MET A 3 32.91 6.52 -10.93
CA MET A 3 34.14 7.00 -10.31
C MET A 3 34.18 6.47 -8.88
N SER A 4 35.17 5.61 -8.59
CA SER A 4 35.58 5.31 -7.22
C SER A 4 36.92 5.98 -6.98
N LYS A 5 37.05 6.79 -5.92
CA LYS A 5 38.38 7.12 -5.39
C LYS A 5 38.79 5.98 -4.46
N SER A 6 39.97 5.42 -4.77
CA SER A 6 40.69 4.49 -3.91
C SER A 6 40.83 5.06 -2.50
N ARG A 7 40.59 4.19 -1.50
CA ARG A 7 40.80 4.48 -0.09
C ARG A 7 42.28 4.76 0.17
N VAL A 8 42.65 6.04 0.18
CA VAL A 8 43.81 6.49 0.97
C VAL A 8 43.31 7.65 1.81
N ALA A 9 43.14 7.39 3.12
CA ALA A 9 42.79 8.43 4.06
C ALA A 9 43.86 9.53 4.01
N PRO A 10 43.48 10.83 3.96
CA PRO A 10 44.45 11.91 4.00
C PRO A 10 45.25 11.82 5.30
N LYS A 11 46.57 12.05 5.24
CA LYS A 11 47.50 11.92 6.38
C LYS A 11 47.14 12.79 7.59
N LYS A 12 46.25 13.77 7.44
CA LYS A 12 45.65 14.53 8.56
C LYS A 12 44.19 14.10 8.71
N GLY A 13 43.84 13.61 9.90
CA GLY A 13 42.50 13.13 10.23
C GLY A 13 41.43 14.21 10.01
N LEU A 14 40.52 13.95 9.07
CA LEU A 14 39.31 14.76 8.89
C LEU A 14 38.21 14.19 9.80
N THR A 15 37.43 15.07 10.42
CA THR A 15 36.25 14.67 11.20
C THR A 15 35.18 14.08 10.28
N ILE A 16 34.30 13.23 10.83
CA ILE A 16 33.24 12.53 10.09
C ILE A 16 32.38 13.51 9.28
N SER A 17 31.96 14.64 9.88
CA SER A 17 31.16 15.66 9.20
C SER A 17 31.89 16.31 8.00
N ARG A 18 33.22 16.43 8.05
CA ARG A 18 34.02 16.93 6.91
C ARG A 18 34.09 15.91 5.77
N LEU A 19 34.13 14.62 6.08
CA LEU A 19 34.08 13.56 5.08
C LEU A 19 32.70 13.46 4.42
N GLU A 20 31.62 13.61 5.20
CA GLU A 20 30.25 13.64 4.70
C GLU A 20 30.01 14.84 3.78
N LEU A 21 30.45 16.03 4.19
CA LEU A 21 30.36 17.24 3.36
C LEU A 21 31.16 17.10 2.05
N LEU A 22 32.34 16.48 2.10
CA LEU A 22 33.14 16.21 0.91
C LEU A 22 32.44 15.21 -0.03
N ALA A 23 31.78 14.19 0.51
CA ALA A 23 30.99 13.23 -0.27
C ALA A 23 29.78 13.92 -0.94
N CYS A 24 29.07 14.77 -0.21
CA CYS A 24 27.98 15.59 -0.76
C CYS A 24 28.48 16.51 -1.89
N LEU A 25 29.63 17.18 -1.71
CA LEU A 25 30.22 18.05 -2.72
C LEU A 25 30.63 17.30 -3.98
N ILE A 26 31.24 16.13 -3.84
CA ILE A 26 31.60 15.26 -4.98
C ILE A 26 30.33 14.77 -5.70
N GLY A 27 29.30 14.38 -4.96
CA GLY A 27 28.00 14.01 -5.51
C GLY A 27 27.34 15.14 -6.31
N ALA A 28 27.34 16.37 -5.77
CA ALA A 28 26.80 17.55 -6.44
C ALA A 28 27.58 17.91 -7.72
N ARG A 29 28.92 17.85 -7.69
CA ARG A 29 29.76 18.09 -8.87
C ARG A 29 29.54 17.05 -9.96
N LEU A 30 29.41 15.77 -9.59
CA LEU A 30 29.10 14.70 -10.52
C LEU A 30 27.71 14.88 -11.15
N ALA A 31 26.71 15.23 -10.35
CA ALA A 31 25.37 15.53 -10.84
C ALA A 31 25.41 16.69 -11.84
N GLN A 32 26.12 17.78 -11.54
CA GLN A 32 26.26 18.91 -12.45
C GLN A 32 26.99 18.54 -13.76
N GLN A 33 28.02 17.69 -13.68
CA GLN A 33 28.73 17.17 -14.87
C GLN A 33 27.78 16.36 -15.76
N VAL A 34 27.00 15.45 -15.17
CA VAL A 34 26.02 14.62 -15.88
C VAL A 34 24.90 15.48 -16.49
N ILE A 35 24.42 16.48 -15.74
CA ILE A 35 23.42 17.45 -16.22
C ILE A 35 23.95 18.22 -17.44
N ARG A 36 25.20 18.68 -17.42
CA ARG A 36 25.86 19.36 -18.55
C ARG A 36 26.03 18.44 -19.77
N GLU A 37 26.60 17.25 -19.59
CA GLU A 37 26.87 16.28 -20.67
C GLU A 37 25.57 15.72 -21.30
N LEU A 38 24.51 15.62 -20.52
CA LEU A 38 23.19 15.17 -21.00
C LEU A 38 22.28 16.33 -21.43
N GLY A 39 22.74 17.59 -21.36
CA GLY A 39 21.97 18.78 -21.74
C GLY A 39 20.68 18.96 -20.92
N MET A 40 20.67 18.52 -19.67
CA MET A 40 19.53 18.63 -18.77
C MET A 40 19.52 20.02 -18.12
N SER A 41 18.36 20.65 -18.01
CA SER A 41 18.15 21.93 -17.29
C SER A 41 17.39 21.65 -15.99
N GLU A 42 17.75 22.29 -14.88
CA GLU A 42 16.99 22.24 -13.62
C GLU A 42 15.61 22.90 -13.74
N GLU A 43 15.43 23.84 -14.68
CA GLU A 43 14.11 24.34 -15.03
C GLU A 43 13.38 23.32 -15.88
N LYS A 44 12.20 22.88 -15.40
CA LYS A 44 11.25 22.13 -16.21
C LYS A 44 11.05 22.89 -17.53
N PRO A 45 11.19 22.23 -18.69
CA PRO A 45 11.18 22.88 -19.99
C PRO A 45 9.74 23.20 -20.41
N TRP A 46 9.11 24.14 -19.72
CA TRP A 46 7.77 24.61 -20.02
C TRP A 46 7.71 25.30 -21.38
N GLU A 47 6.54 25.26 -22.01
CA GLU A 47 6.26 26.14 -23.16
C GLU A 47 6.56 27.60 -22.83
N THR A 48 6.97 28.39 -23.83
CA THR A 48 7.47 29.76 -23.62
C THR A 48 6.44 30.64 -22.89
N PHE A 49 5.15 30.43 -23.16
CA PHE A 49 4.07 31.10 -22.46
C PHE A 49 4.08 30.78 -20.95
N VAL A 50 4.02 29.50 -20.58
CA VAL A 50 4.01 29.05 -19.18
C VAL A 50 5.31 29.42 -18.47
N SER A 51 6.46 29.24 -19.12
CA SER A 51 7.78 29.57 -18.55
C SER A 51 7.87 31.03 -18.13
N ASN A 52 7.47 31.97 -18.99
CA ASN A 52 7.54 33.39 -18.71
C ASN A 52 6.62 33.80 -17.55
N ARG A 53 5.40 33.24 -17.49
CA ARG A 53 4.40 33.58 -16.47
C ARG A 53 4.73 32.98 -15.11
N VAL A 54 5.26 31.75 -15.08
CA VAL A 54 5.77 31.14 -13.84
C VAL A 54 6.96 31.93 -13.29
N LYS A 55 7.85 32.43 -14.16
CA LYS A 55 8.98 33.29 -13.75
C LYS A 55 8.49 34.61 -13.16
N GLU A 56 7.54 35.26 -13.83
CA GLU A 56 6.93 36.51 -13.34
C GLU A 56 6.20 36.31 -12.00
N LEU A 57 5.38 35.26 -11.88
CA LEU A 57 4.66 34.93 -10.65
C LEU A 57 5.59 34.65 -9.47
N ARG A 58 6.70 33.91 -9.70
CA ARG A 58 7.70 33.64 -8.66
C ARG A 58 8.44 34.91 -8.19
N ASN A 59 8.50 35.95 -9.02
CA ASN A 59 9.07 37.23 -8.65
C ASN A 59 8.08 38.10 -7.87
N LEU A 60 6.78 37.99 -8.17
CA LEU A 60 5.73 38.82 -7.58
C LEU A 60 5.11 38.25 -6.30
N THR A 61 5.07 36.92 -6.17
CA THR A 61 4.43 36.24 -5.04
C THR A 61 5.10 34.91 -4.71
N THR A 62 4.78 34.37 -3.55
CA THR A 62 5.26 33.09 -3.06
C THR A 62 4.11 32.08 -3.03
N ALA A 63 4.41 30.79 -3.20
CA ALA A 63 3.38 29.76 -3.38
C ALA A 63 2.44 29.61 -2.17
N ASP A 64 2.91 29.98 -0.97
CA ASP A 64 2.13 30.06 0.28
C ASP A 64 1.03 31.13 0.27
N LYS A 65 1.11 32.11 -0.65
CA LYS A 65 0.09 33.15 -0.83
C LYS A 65 -0.92 32.82 -1.95
N CYS A 66 -0.78 31.66 -2.59
CA CYS A 66 -1.68 31.22 -3.65
C CYS A 66 -2.63 30.13 -3.11
N TYR A 67 -3.92 30.45 -3.04
CA TYR A 67 -4.96 29.52 -2.57
C TYR A 67 -5.78 28.96 -3.73
N HIS A 68 -6.05 27.67 -3.70
CA HIS A 68 -6.88 27.02 -4.71
C HIS A 68 -8.36 27.17 -4.37
N LEU A 69 -9.13 27.79 -5.27
CA LEU A 69 -10.58 27.84 -5.23
C LEU A 69 -11.18 26.77 -6.15
N ALA A 70 -11.99 25.87 -5.60
CA ALA A 70 -12.69 24.88 -6.41
C ALA A 70 -13.60 25.57 -7.44
N GLY A 71 -13.60 25.13 -8.70
CA GLY A 71 -14.31 25.81 -9.80
C GLY A 71 -15.81 26.06 -9.55
N LYS A 72 -16.51 25.19 -8.80
CA LYS A 72 -17.92 25.41 -8.40
C LYS A 72 -18.12 26.64 -7.50
N LYS A 73 -17.07 27.08 -6.82
CA LYS A 73 -17.04 28.21 -5.90
C LYS A 73 -16.34 29.43 -6.50
N ASN A 74 -15.79 29.31 -7.71
CA ASN A 74 -15.15 30.41 -8.41
C ASN A 74 -16.23 31.29 -9.08
N PRO A 75 -16.50 32.52 -8.60
CA PRO A 75 -17.49 33.38 -9.21
C PRO A 75 -17.14 33.76 -10.66
N ALA A 76 -15.86 33.71 -11.05
CA ALA A 76 -15.43 33.98 -12.43
C ALA A 76 -15.78 32.86 -13.43
N ASP A 77 -16.09 31.64 -12.95
CA ASP A 77 -16.48 30.52 -13.83
C ASP A 77 -17.88 30.72 -14.44
N LEU A 78 -18.79 31.39 -13.73
CA LEU A 78 -20.17 31.64 -14.19
C LEU A 78 -20.23 32.46 -15.49
N PRO A 79 -19.56 33.62 -15.61
CA PRO A 79 -19.54 34.38 -16.86
C PRO A 79 -18.68 33.71 -17.94
N SER A 80 -17.54 33.10 -17.57
CA SER A 80 -16.61 32.52 -18.56
C SER A 80 -17.15 31.25 -19.24
N ARG A 81 -17.98 30.45 -18.56
CA ARG A 81 -18.56 29.20 -19.10
C ARG A 81 -19.94 29.38 -19.75
N ARG A 82 -20.37 30.62 -20.02
CA ARG A 82 -21.69 30.97 -20.58
C ARG A 82 -22.85 30.51 -19.69
N CYS A 83 -23.15 31.29 -18.66
CA CYS A 83 -24.33 31.12 -17.82
C CYS A 83 -25.56 31.78 -18.48
N SER A 84 -26.75 31.18 -18.33
CA SER A 84 -28.01 31.85 -18.70
C SER A 84 -28.30 33.00 -17.74
N VAL A 85 -28.99 34.04 -18.23
CA VAL A 85 -29.36 35.22 -17.42
C VAL A 85 -30.19 34.83 -16.20
N HIS A 86 -31.10 33.86 -16.35
CA HIS A 86 -31.88 33.31 -15.24
C HIS A 86 -31.01 32.69 -14.15
N LYS A 87 -30.05 31.84 -14.53
CA LYS A 87 -29.16 31.19 -13.57
C LYS A 87 -28.20 32.20 -12.92
N LEU A 88 -27.75 33.22 -13.66
CA LEU A 88 -26.93 34.28 -13.09
C LEU A 88 -27.69 35.05 -12.01
N ARG A 89 -29.00 35.26 -12.21
CA ARG A 89 -29.89 35.92 -11.25
C ARG A 89 -30.11 35.15 -9.96
N GLU A 90 -30.07 33.82 -10.03
CA GLU A 90 -30.15 32.96 -8.84
C GLU A 90 -28.82 32.88 -8.08
N THR A 91 -27.68 33.01 -8.77
CA THR A 91 -26.35 32.80 -8.17
C THR A 91 -25.83 33.96 -7.30
N ARG A 92 -26.54 35.09 -7.23
CA ARG A 92 -26.09 36.30 -6.50
C ARG A 92 -24.65 36.69 -6.83
N TRP A 93 -24.26 36.56 -8.10
CA TRP A 93 -22.88 36.78 -8.55
C TRP A 93 -22.35 38.20 -8.26
N TRP A 94 -23.26 39.17 -8.19
CA TRP A 94 -23.00 40.56 -7.83
C TRP A 94 -22.83 40.80 -6.33
N GLU A 95 -23.08 39.80 -5.50
CA GLU A 95 -22.80 39.82 -4.06
C GLU A 95 -21.40 39.26 -3.83
N GLU A 96 -20.72 39.77 -2.79
CA GLU A 96 -19.42 39.26 -2.39
C GLU A 96 -19.57 37.81 -1.90
N PRO A 97 -18.71 36.87 -2.36
CA PRO A 97 -18.82 35.50 -1.91
C PRO A 97 -18.61 35.37 -0.40
N ASP A 98 -19.46 34.59 0.27
CA ASP A 98 -19.42 34.38 1.74
C ASP A 98 -18.03 34.01 2.29
N TRP A 99 -17.21 33.36 1.47
CA TRP A 99 -15.86 32.93 1.83
C TRP A 99 -14.82 34.07 1.83
N LEU A 100 -15.08 35.18 1.14
CA LEU A 100 -14.20 36.35 1.12
C LEU A 100 -14.38 37.20 2.39
N GLN A 101 -15.56 37.12 3.01
CA GLN A 101 -15.90 37.81 4.27
C GLN A 101 -15.45 37.05 5.53
N GLN A 102 -14.97 35.81 5.39
CA GLN A 102 -14.48 35.02 6.52
C GLN A 102 -12.99 35.28 6.72
N GLU A 103 -12.64 36.10 7.71
CA GLU A 103 -11.30 36.67 7.90
C GLU A 103 -10.12 35.68 7.93
N GLU A 104 -10.31 34.38 8.23
CA GLU A 104 -9.15 33.49 8.40
C GLU A 104 -9.35 31.99 8.09
N LYS A 105 -10.52 31.54 7.64
CA LYS A 105 -10.86 30.09 7.62
C LYS A 105 -11.01 29.43 6.27
N TYR A 106 -11.01 30.16 5.16
CA TYR A 106 -11.30 29.55 3.85
C TYR A 106 -10.09 29.06 3.05
N CYS A 107 -8.90 29.20 3.61
CA CYS A 107 -7.68 28.70 2.99
C CYS A 107 -7.68 27.17 3.07
N TYR A 108 -8.20 26.49 2.05
CA TYR A 108 -7.93 25.08 1.86
C TYR A 108 -6.42 24.95 1.61
N HIS A 109 -5.65 24.63 2.66
CA HIS A 109 -4.36 23.95 2.53
C HIS A 109 -4.58 22.51 2.03
N ALA A 110 -5.43 22.34 1.02
CA ALA A 110 -5.53 21.08 0.31
C ALA A 110 -4.16 20.87 -0.31
N SER A 111 -3.48 19.80 0.11
CA SER A 111 -2.28 19.35 -0.58
C SER A 111 -2.63 19.29 -2.07
N PRO A 112 -1.90 20.01 -2.94
CA PRO A 112 -2.30 20.13 -4.33
C PRO A 112 -2.39 18.73 -4.92
N ILE A 113 -3.57 18.37 -5.42
CA ILE A 113 -3.73 17.17 -6.24
C ILE A 113 -3.09 17.53 -7.58
N VAL A 114 -1.80 17.27 -7.70
CA VAL A 114 -1.06 17.55 -8.93
C VAL A 114 -1.46 16.50 -9.95
N ASP A 115 -2.28 16.88 -10.92
CA ASP A 115 -2.48 16.04 -12.11
C ASP A 115 -1.20 16.09 -12.95
N THR A 116 -0.32 15.14 -12.67
CA THR A 116 0.94 14.98 -13.41
C THR A 116 0.73 14.79 -14.91
N SER A 117 -0.43 14.33 -15.36
CA SER A 117 -0.72 14.15 -16.79
C SER A 117 -0.94 15.50 -17.49
N GLU A 118 -1.72 16.39 -16.88
CA GLU A 118 -2.01 17.74 -17.38
C GLU A 118 -0.75 18.61 -17.36
N VAL A 119 0.01 18.55 -16.26
CA VAL A 119 1.29 19.26 -16.14
C VAL A 119 2.30 18.84 -17.21
N ASN A 120 2.29 17.57 -17.61
CA ASN A 120 3.19 17.07 -18.65
C ASN A 120 2.79 17.53 -20.06
N GLN A 121 1.54 17.98 -20.29
CA GLN A 121 1.11 18.54 -21.58
C GLN A 121 1.74 19.91 -21.85
N GLU A 122 2.03 20.67 -20.79
CA GLU A 122 2.63 22.02 -20.84
C GLU A 122 4.15 22.01 -21.03
N LEU A 123 4.77 20.82 -21.13
CA LEU A 123 6.19 20.68 -21.43
C LEU A 123 6.43 20.86 -22.94
N LYS A 124 7.52 21.54 -23.28
CA LYS A 124 7.97 21.70 -24.67
C LYS A 124 8.04 20.35 -25.36
N LYS A 125 7.33 20.21 -26.48
CA LYS A 125 7.35 18.99 -27.31
C LYS A 125 8.77 18.61 -27.73
N THR A 126 9.64 19.60 -27.96
CA THR A 126 11.06 19.41 -28.26
C THR A 126 11.85 18.83 -27.08
N ALA A 127 11.51 19.18 -25.84
CA ALA A 127 12.14 18.62 -24.66
C ALA A 127 11.68 17.18 -24.39
N ILE A 128 10.40 16.87 -24.62
CA ILE A 128 9.89 15.49 -24.56
C ILE A 128 10.60 14.62 -25.62
N ALA A 129 10.81 15.14 -26.82
CA ALA A 129 11.56 14.45 -27.87
C ALA A 129 13.02 14.17 -27.45
N LYS A 130 13.71 15.16 -26.88
CA LYS A 130 15.08 15.00 -26.35
C LYS A 130 15.14 13.98 -25.20
N LEU A 131 14.15 13.97 -24.30
CA LEU A 131 14.07 12.99 -23.22
C LEU A 131 13.85 11.56 -23.76
N LYS A 132 12.98 11.39 -24.75
CA LYS A 132 12.77 10.11 -25.42
C LYS A 132 14.04 9.64 -26.14
N GLU A 133 14.74 10.55 -26.81
CA GLU A 133 16.01 10.25 -27.47
C GLU A 133 17.09 9.84 -26.46
N ALA A 134 17.20 10.55 -25.34
CA ALA A 134 18.10 10.20 -24.24
C ALA A 134 17.75 8.85 -23.63
N GLU A 135 16.47 8.54 -23.40
CA GLU A 135 16.00 7.24 -22.92
C GLU A 135 16.43 6.12 -23.88
N VAL A 136 16.17 6.28 -25.18
CA VAL A 136 16.59 5.33 -26.23
C VAL A 136 18.10 5.13 -26.23
N ARG A 137 18.88 6.21 -26.10
CA ARG A 137 20.35 6.15 -26.07
C ARG A 137 20.86 5.34 -24.87
N VAL A 138 20.27 5.55 -23.69
CA VAL A 138 20.60 4.77 -22.48
C VAL A 138 20.24 3.30 -22.66
N LEU A 139 19.04 2.99 -23.16
CA LEU A 139 18.59 1.61 -23.37
C LEU A 139 19.47 0.88 -24.40
N ARG A 140 19.86 1.56 -25.47
CA ARG A 140 20.78 1.02 -26.48
C ARG A 140 22.15 0.72 -25.88
N HIS A 141 22.68 1.64 -25.07
CA HIS A 141 23.95 1.43 -24.37
C HIS A 141 23.88 0.23 -23.40
N ILE A 142 22.78 0.06 -22.67
CA ILE A 142 22.57 -1.11 -21.79
C ILE A 142 22.59 -2.40 -22.61
N GLN A 143 21.90 -2.44 -23.76
CA GLN A 143 21.88 -3.62 -24.62
C GLN A 143 23.27 -3.95 -25.20
N GLN A 144 24.04 -2.93 -25.59
CA GLN A 144 25.41 -3.08 -26.09
C GLN A 144 26.40 -3.52 -25.01
N SER A 145 26.28 -2.98 -23.78
CA SER A 145 27.19 -3.25 -22.66
C SER A 145 27.25 -4.72 -22.22
N VAL A 146 26.25 -5.51 -22.58
CA VAL A 146 26.15 -6.93 -22.20
C VAL A 146 26.68 -7.86 -23.31
N GLY A 147 26.96 -7.32 -24.51
CA GLY A 147 27.43 -8.06 -25.67
C GLY A 147 26.46 -9.15 -26.14
N ASP A 148 26.71 -9.69 -27.34
CA ASP A 148 25.97 -10.85 -27.84
C ASP A 148 26.12 -12.07 -26.91
N ALA A 149 27.19 -12.16 -26.11
CA ALA A 149 27.42 -13.26 -25.18
C ALA A 149 26.46 -13.26 -23.97
N GLY A 150 26.11 -12.10 -23.41
CA GLY A 150 25.25 -12.01 -22.21
C GLY A 150 23.75 -12.05 -22.50
N LEU A 151 23.33 -11.67 -23.72
CA LEU A 151 21.97 -11.90 -24.24
C LEU A 151 21.83 -13.26 -24.97
N GLY A 152 22.92 -13.76 -25.55
CA GLY A 152 22.89 -14.65 -26.72
C GLY A 152 22.28 -16.03 -26.55
N SER A 153 22.50 -16.76 -25.47
CA SER A 153 22.03 -18.16 -25.40
C SER A 153 20.50 -18.30 -25.19
N ARG A 154 19.86 -17.24 -24.70
CA ARG A 154 18.40 -17.21 -24.45
C ARG A 154 17.67 -16.36 -25.47
N VAL A 155 18.27 -15.26 -25.91
CA VAL A 155 17.73 -14.42 -26.99
C VAL A 155 17.69 -15.16 -28.32
N LYS A 156 18.67 -16.04 -28.62
CA LYS A 156 18.63 -16.92 -29.79
C LYS A 156 17.42 -17.87 -29.83
N ARG A 157 16.82 -18.18 -28.68
CA ARG A 157 15.61 -19.04 -28.56
C ARG A 157 14.31 -18.24 -28.55
N MET A 158 14.39 -16.91 -28.56
CA MET A 158 13.23 -16.04 -28.54
C MET A 158 13.05 -15.39 -29.91
N ASN A 159 11.81 -15.05 -30.25
CA ASN A 159 11.51 -14.34 -31.48
C ASN A 159 11.83 -12.85 -31.30
N VAL A 160 13.03 -12.42 -31.69
CA VAL A 160 13.57 -11.08 -31.39
C VAL A 160 13.91 -10.35 -32.67
N PHE A 161 13.63 -9.04 -32.70
CA PHE A 161 13.95 -8.15 -33.82
C PHE A 161 14.52 -6.82 -33.31
N LYS A 162 15.22 -6.09 -34.18
CA LYS A 162 15.66 -4.70 -33.91
C LYS A 162 14.62 -3.73 -34.45
N ASP A 163 14.24 -2.74 -33.65
CA ASP A 163 13.35 -1.66 -34.10
C ASP A 163 14.10 -0.56 -34.87
N LEU A 164 13.36 0.44 -35.35
CA LEU A 164 13.90 1.62 -36.06
C LEU A 164 14.91 2.42 -35.22
N ASN A 165 14.85 2.30 -33.89
CA ASN A 165 15.75 2.97 -32.95
C ASN A 165 16.98 2.11 -32.60
N GLY A 166 17.12 0.92 -33.21
CA GLY A 166 18.21 -0.02 -32.97
C GLY A 166 18.09 -0.78 -31.65
N LEU A 167 16.92 -0.81 -31.01
CA LEU A 167 16.66 -1.54 -29.77
C LEU A 167 16.20 -2.96 -30.06
N LEU A 168 16.70 -3.93 -29.31
CA LEU A 168 16.23 -5.32 -29.35
C LEU A 168 14.89 -5.46 -28.63
N ARG A 169 13.88 -5.97 -29.36
CA ARG A 169 12.50 -6.18 -28.87
C ARG A 169 12.06 -7.62 -29.06
N LEU A 170 11.24 -8.11 -28.14
CA LEU A 170 10.63 -9.44 -28.20
C LEU A 170 9.32 -9.39 -28.98
N LYS A 171 9.15 -10.21 -30.01
CA LYS A 171 7.87 -10.42 -30.68
C LYS A 171 7.00 -11.32 -29.79
N SER A 172 6.04 -10.72 -29.07
CA SER A 172 5.14 -11.48 -28.19
C SER A 172 3.98 -12.12 -28.98
N SER A 173 3.18 -12.96 -28.32
CA SER A 173 1.92 -13.48 -28.89
C SER A 173 0.90 -12.37 -29.18
N LEU A 174 1.07 -11.19 -28.58
CA LEU A 174 0.22 -10.02 -28.79
C LEU A 174 0.64 -9.19 -30.01
N TYR A 175 1.61 -9.66 -30.82
CA TYR A 175 2.14 -8.88 -31.94
C TYR A 175 1.07 -8.34 -32.90
N ASN A 176 0.04 -9.14 -33.18
CA ASN A 176 -1.04 -8.81 -34.13
C ASN A 176 -2.18 -8.01 -33.50
N THR A 177 -2.13 -7.67 -32.19
CA THR A 177 -3.20 -6.87 -31.58
C THR A 177 -3.06 -5.39 -31.94
N LYS A 178 -4.12 -4.62 -31.70
CA LYS A 178 -4.13 -3.15 -31.86
C LYS A 178 -3.54 -2.40 -30.64
N SER A 179 -2.85 -3.10 -29.73
CA SER A 179 -2.28 -2.52 -28.51
C SER A 179 -1.05 -1.65 -28.80
N GLU A 180 -0.58 -0.89 -27.79
CA GLU A 180 0.64 -0.10 -27.89
C GLU A 180 1.87 -0.95 -28.25
N LEU A 181 2.81 -0.40 -29.03
CA LEU A 181 4.01 -1.11 -29.51
C LEU A 181 4.83 -1.71 -28.36
N ASP A 182 4.97 -0.99 -27.25
CA ASP A 182 5.76 -1.42 -26.09
C ASP A 182 5.15 -2.64 -25.40
N ILE A 183 3.83 -2.79 -25.43
CA ILE A 183 3.11 -3.96 -24.88
C ILE A 183 3.22 -5.15 -25.84
N ARG A 184 3.06 -4.90 -27.15
CA ARG A 184 3.14 -5.95 -28.19
C ARG A 184 4.55 -6.47 -28.37
N CYS A 185 5.52 -5.58 -28.30
CA CYS A 185 6.92 -5.80 -28.61
C CYS A 185 7.84 -5.21 -27.52
N PRO A 186 7.85 -5.77 -26.30
CA PRO A 186 8.59 -5.19 -25.19
C PRO A 186 10.11 -5.20 -25.43
N ILE A 187 10.78 -4.17 -24.91
CA ILE A 187 12.23 -3.97 -25.06
C ILE A 187 12.98 -4.95 -24.16
N ILE A 188 13.91 -5.71 -24.73
CA ILE A 188 14.65 -6.73 -23.98
C ILE A 188 15.73 -6.06 -23.13
N LEU A 189 15.73 -6.34 -21.83
CA LEU A 189 16.72 -5.80 -20.90
C LEU A 189 17.43 -6.90 -20.08
N PRO A 190 18.74 -6.76 -19.84
CA PRO A 190 19.50 -7.70 -19.02
C PRO A 190 19.20 -7.48 -17.53
N GLY A 191 18.65 -8.49 -16.86
CA GLY A 191 18.29 -8.38 -15.43
C GLY A 191 19.47 -8.22 -14.46
N ASN A 192 20.72 -8.38 -14.90
CA ASN A 192 21.91 -8.17 -14.06
C ASN A 192 22.50 -6.75 -14.14
N ASN A 193 21.99 -5.89 -15.03
CA ASN A 193 22.51 -4.54 -15.18
C ASN A 193 22.00 -3.62 -14.05
N GLU A 194 22.86 -2.76 -13.51
CA GLU A 194 22.53 -1.87 -12.38
C GLU A 194 21.42 -0.87 -12.70
N VAL A 195 21.40 -0.31 -13.92
CA VAL A 195 20.34 0.61 -14.34
C VAL A 195 19.00 -0.12 -14.39
N VAL A 196 19.00 -1.38 -14.84
CA VAL A 196 17.79 -2.23 -14.85
C VAL A 196 17.33 -2.52 -13.42
N LYS A 197 18.24 -2.77 -12.47
CA LYS A 197 17.88 -2.93 -11.05
C LYS A 197 17.24 -1.68 -10.47
N LEU A 198 17.76 -0.49 -10.78
CA LEU A 198 17.15 0.79 -10.39
C LEU A 198 15.76 0.97 -11.00
N LEU A 199 15.57 0.58 -12.26
CA LEU A 199 14.27 0.62 -12.93
C LEU A 199 13.26 -0.31 -12.25
N ILE A 200 13.66 -1.53 -11.91
CA ILE A 200 12.81 -2.46 -11.15
C ILE A 200 12.48 -1.87 -9.77
N ARG A 201 13.46 -1.26 -9.09
CA ARG A 201 13.27 -0.66 -7.75
C ARG A 201 12.25 0.48 -7.80
N LYS A 202 12.39 1.37 -8.78
CA LYS A 202 11.43 2.45 -9.03
C LYS A 202 10.02 1.90 -9.24
N ALA A 203 9.87 0.87 -10.08
CA ALA A 203 8.56 0.24 -10.32
C ALA A 203 7.97 -0.38 -9.04
N HIS A 204 8.79 -0.99 -8.18
CA HIS A 204 8.36 -1.54 -6.90
C HIS A 204 7.94 -0.44 -5.89
N GLU A 205 8.69 0.66 -5.80
CA GLU A 205 8.39 1.79 -4.91
C GLU A 205 7.13 2.55 -5.37
N THR A 206 7.00 2.82 -6.67
CA THR A 206 5.81 3.51 -7.24
C THR A 206 4.55 2.66 -7.10
N ALA A 207 4.67 1.33 -7.14
CA ALA A 207 3.55 0.41 -6.95
C ALA A 207 3.36 -0.02 -5.50
N LEU A 208 3.81 0.77 -4.51
CA LEU A 208 3.57 0.55 -3.07
C LEU A 208 4.04 -0.83 -2.56
N HIS A 209 5.26 -1.22 -2.97
CA HIS A 209 5.90 -2.45 -2.51
C HIS A 209 5.15 -3.75 -2.82
N VAL A 210 4.35 -3.77 -3.89
CA VAL A 210 3.66 -4.97 -4.36
C VAL A 210 4.60 -6.15 -4.63
N GLY A 211 4.02 -7.34 -4.60
CA GLY A 211 4.73 -8.59 -4.79
C GLY A 211 5.43 -8.72 -6.15
N VAL A 212 6.36 -9.67 -6.23
CA VAL A 212 7.24 -9.92 -7.38
C VAL A 212 6.47 -10.09 -8.70
N GLN A 213 5.31 -10.78 -8.67
CA GLN A 213 4.51 -11.01 -9.87
C GLN A 213 3.90 -9.71 -10.42
N THR A 214 3.41 -8.85 -9.54
CA THR A 214 2.81 -7.56 -9.91
C THR A 214 3.86 -6.63 -10.49
N VAL A 215 5.04 -6.51 -9.84
CA VAL A 215 6.15 -5.72 -10.38
C VAL A 215 6.57 -6.25 -11.76
N GLN A 216 6.64 -7.57 -11.93
CA GLN A 216 6.97 -8.17 -13.22
C GLN A 216 5.92 -7.86 -14.29
N HIS A 217 4.63 -7.82 -13.93
CA HIS A 217 3.55 -7.46 -14.83
C HIS A 217 3.65 -5.98 -15.26
N LEU A 218 3.86 -5.07 -14.30
CA LEU A 218 4.05 -3.64 -14.57
C LEU A 218 5.23 -3.38 -15.51
N LEU A 219 6.35 -4.06 -15.27
CA LEU A 219 7.52 -3.95 -16.14
C LEU A 219 7.24 -4.45 -17.56
N ARG A 220 6.42 -5.50 -17.72
CA ARG A 220 6.08 -6.08 -19.03
C ARG A 220 5.27 -5.15 -19.94
N HIS A 221 4.68 -4.07 -19.42
CA HIS A 221 4.07 -3.06 -20.28
C HIS A 221 5.06 -2.41 -21.25
N LYS A 222 6.36 -2.40 -20.91
CA LYS A 222 7.41 -1.79 -21.75
C LYS A 222 8.68 -2.63 -21.92
N PHE A 223 9.01 -3.44 -20.91
CA PHE A 223 10.30 -4.12 -20.82
C PHE A 223 10.17 -5.63 -20.59
N TRP A 224 10.96 -6.40 -21.33
CA TRP A 224 11.17 -7.82 -21.12
C TRP A 224 12.50 -8.04 -20.39
N VAL A 225 12.45 -8.08 -19.05
CA VAL A 225 13.63 -8.29 -18.21
C VAL A 225 14.04 -9.76 -18.21
N LEU A 226 15.22 -10.06 -18.72
CA LEU A 226 15.80 -11.41 -18.70
C LEU A 226 16.02 -11.88 -17.27
N LYS A 227 15.62 -13.12 -16.96
CA LYS A 227 15.62 -13.67 -15.58
C LYS A 227 14.80 -12.79 -14.61
N GLY A 228 13.74 -12.12 -15.10
CA GLY A 228 12.93 -11.15 -14.36
C GLY A 228 12.51 -11.57 -12.95
N LYS A 229 12.00 -12.80 -12.74
CA LYS A 229 11.66 -13.29 -11.39
C LYS A 229 12.83 -13.22 -10.39
N ARG A 230 14.06 -13.48 -10.84
CA ARG A 230 15.26 -13.42 -10.00
C ARG A 230 15.73 -11.97 -9.82
N ALA A 231 15.62 -11.15 -10.86
CA ALA A 231 16.00 -9.73 -10.82
C ALA A 231 15.06 -8.89 -9.95
N VAL A 232 13.77 -9.26 -9.90
CA VAL A 232 12.71 -8.58 -9.12
C VAL A 232 12.65 -9.08 -7.66
N ARG A 233 13.38 -10.14 -7.31
CA ARG A 233 13.53 -10.54 -5.90
C ARG A 233 14.38 -9.51 -5.18
N PHE A 234 13.73 -8.51 -4.61
CA PHE A 234 14.33 -7.66 -3.60
C PHE A 234 14.50 -8.48 -2.33
N ASN A 235 15.72 -8.47 -1.79
CA ASN A 235 15.95 -8.79 -0.39
C ASN A 235 15.40 -7.63 0.46
N ALA A 236 14.12 -7.33 0.34
CA ALA A 236 13.45 -6.53 1.35
C ALA A 236 13.52 -7.39 2.61
N LYS A 237 14.28 -6.92 3.62
CA LYS A 237 14.14 -7.47 4.97
C LYS A 237 12.65 -7.48 5.25
N LYS A 238 12.08 -8.65 5.57
CA LYS A 238 10.69 -8.73 6.04
C LYS A 238 10.53 -7.62 7.09
N ALA A 239 9.49 -6.80 6.98
CA ALA A 239 9.16 -5.85 8.03
C ALA A 239 9.18 -6.64 9.35
N THR A 240 10.13 -6.32 10.21
CA THR A 240 10.30 -6.98 11.51
C THR A 240 9.19 -6.45 12.39
N VAL A 241 8.04 -7.12 12.33
CA VAL A 241 6.99 -6.96 13.32
C VAL A 241 7.48 -7.69 14.57
N GLU A 242 7.50 -7.01 15.71
CA GLU A 242 7.80 -7.65 16.99
C GLU A 242 6.82 -8.81 17.20
N SER A 243 7.37 -10.00 17.49
CA SER A 243 6.54 -11.18 17.71
C SER A 243 5.82 -11.02 19.04
N ILE A 244 4.50 -10.81 18.99
CA ILE A 244 3.66 -10.80 20.19
C ILE A 244 3.76 -12.17 20.87
N PRO A 245 4.07 -12.23 22.18
CA PRO A 245 4.11 -13.50 22.92
C PRO A 245 2.72 -14.16 22.93
N ILE A 246 2.70 -15.48 22.80
CA ILE A 246 1.46 -16.26 22.88
C ILE A 246 0.89 -16.11 24.31
N PRO A 247 -0.42 -15.87 24.48
CA PRO A 247 -1.02 -15.76 25.81
C PRO A 247 -0.68 -16.98 26.69
N GLU A 248 -0.44 -16.75 27.98
CA GLU A 248 -0.05 -17.80 28.94
C GLU A 248 -1.08 -18.95 28.99
N ASP A 249 -2.36 -18.60 28.87
CA ASP A 249 -3.52 -19.50 28.75
C ASP A 249 -3.52 -20.38 27.49
N ARG A 250 -2.44 -20.38 26.70
CA ARG A 250 -2.21 -21.27 25.54
C ARG A 250 -0.96 -22.13 25.64
N VAL A 251 -0.12 -21.90 26.65
CA VAL A 251 1.15 -22.60 26.82
C VAL A 251 1.17 -23.44 28.10
N ARG A 252 0.30 -23.15 29.06
CA ARG A 252 0.18 -23.94 30.29
C ARG A 252 -0.41 -25.34 30.01
N THR A 253 0.23 -26.38 30.52
CA THR A 253 -0.33 -27.73 30.60
C THR A 253 -1.42 -27.78 31.68
N VAL A 254 -2.66 -27.55 31.25
CA VAL A 254 -3.87 -27.60 32.08
C VAL A 254 -4.75 -28.78 31.68
N ALA A 255 -5.73 -29.12 32.51
CA ALA A 255 -6.68 -30.19 32.19
C ALA A 255 -7.52 -29.81 30.95
N PRO A 256 -8.03 -30.80 30.18
CA PRO A 256 -8.90 -30.54 29.03
C PRO A 256 -10.07 -29.63 29.41
N PHE A 257 -10.39 -28.68 28.52
CA PHE A 257 -11.46 -27.70 28.68
C PHE A 257 -11.32 -26.68 29.85
N GLN A 258 -10.21 -26.63 30.60
CA GLN A 258 -10.00 -25.56 31.58
C GLN A 258 -9.96 -24.16 30.95
N ALA A 259 -9.35 -24.04 29.77
CA ALA A 259 -9.48 -22.87 28.91
C ALA A 259 -10.27 -23.28 27.66
N THR A 260 -11.44 -22.68 27.48
CA THR A 260 -12.40 -23.06 26.42
C THR A 260 -12.78 -21.84 25.58
N GLY A 261 -12.72 -21.98 24.26
CA GLY A 261 -13.32 -21.03 23.31
C GLY A 261 -14.74 -21.44 22.96
N VAL A 262 -15.65 -20.48 22.92
CA VAL A 262 -17.06 -20.70 22.55
C VAL A 262 -17.34 -19.97 21.26
N ASP A 263 -17.97 -20.67 20.32
CA ASP A 263 -18.46 -20.09 19.06
C ASP A 263 -19.87 -20.62 18.75
N LEU A 264 -20.62 -19.88 17.94
CA LEU A 264 -21.95 -20.23 17.49
C LEU A 264 -21.97 -20.35 15.97
N THR A 265 -22.20 -21.57 15.48
CA THR A 265 -22.40 -21.74 14.03
C THR A 265 -23.86 -21.50 13.65
N GLY A 266 -24.01 -20.74 12.56
CA GLY A 266 -25.26 -20.26 12.00
C GLY A 266 -26.24 -21.35 11.57
N PRO A 267 -27.45 -20.94 11.18
CA PRO A 267 -28.63 -21.75 11.38
C PRO A 267 -28.66 -22.97 10.47
N MET A 268 -28.86 -24.11 11.11
CA MET A 268 -29.18 -25.36 10.46
C MET A 268 -30.67 -25.65 10.58
N TYR A 269 -31.17 -26.54 9.73
CA TYR A 269 -32.56 -26.93 9.70
C TYR A 269 -32.66 -28.41 10.03
N LEU A 270 -33.41 -28.74 11.07
CA LEU A 270 -33.77 -30.13 11.35
C LEU A 270 -34.72 -30.64 10.26
N ARG A 271 -34.81 -31.97 10.12
CA ARG A 271 -35.87 -32.61 9.32
C ARG A 271 -37.22 -32.13 9.86
N GLY A 272 -37.97 -31.37 9.05
CA GLY A 272 -39.18 -30.65 9.48
C GLY A 272 -39.06 -29.11 9.55
N GLY A 273 -37.96 -28.52 9.04
CA GLY A 273 -37.85 -27.07 8.83
C GLY A 273 -37.57 -26.23 10.09
N LYS A 274 -37.41 -26.87 11.26
CA LYS A 274 -37.09 -26.16 12.51
C LYS A 274 -35.65 -25.66 12.50
N LYS A 275 -35.51 -24.34 12.66
CA LYS A 275 -34.22 -23.64 12.73
C LYS A 275 -33.53 -23.92 14.05
N VAL A 276 -32.27 -24.34 13.99
CA VAL A 276 -31.42 -24.67 15.14
C VAL A 276 -30.02 -24.13 14.94
N TRP A 277 -29.27 -23.97 16.03
CA TRP A 277 -27.88 -23.54 16.02
C TRP A 277 -27.05 -24.53 16.82
N ILE A 278 -25.75 -24.59 16.54
CA ILE A 278 -24.81 -25.37 17.34
C ILE A 278 -23.87 -24.42 18.07
N VAL A 279 -23.74 -24.65 19.37
CA VAL A 279 -22.67 -24.08 20.19
C VAL A 279 -21.47 -24.99 20.10
N LEU A 280 -20.34 -24.43 19.68
CA LEU A 280 -19.05 -25.09 19.65
C LEU A 280 -18.25 -24.71 20.89
N TYR A 281 -17.87 -25.70 21.68
CA TYR A 281 -16.89 -25.56 22.77
C TYR A 281 -15.58 -26.18 22.33
N THR A 282 -14.53 -25.37 22.25
CA THR A 282 -13.21 -25.80 21.78
C THR A 282 -12.17 -25.67 22.89
N CYS A 283 -11.41 -26.72 23.15
CA CYS A 283 -10.34 -26.68 24.14
C CYS A 283 -9.12 -25.94 23.58
N ALA A 284 -8.64 -24.95 24.34
CA ALA A 284 -7.46 -24.15 24.06
C ALA A 284 -6.19 -24.97 23.81
N MET A 285 -6.00 -26.03 24.59
CA MET A 285 -4.75 -26.80 24.64
C MET A 285 -4.78 -27.99 23.70
N TYR A 286 -5.81 -28.82 23.81
CA TYR A 286 -5.86 -30.13 23.15
C TYR A 286 -6.65 -30.12 21.83
N ARG A 287 -7.17 -28.96 21.39
CA ARG A 287 -8.05 -28.84 20.21
C ARG A 287 -9.27 -29.78 20.22
N ALA A 288 -9.64 -30.30 21.40
CA ALA A 288 -10.85 -31.08 21.59
C ALA A 288 -12.08 -30.20 21.34
N VAL A 289 -13.11 -30.76 20.71
CA VAL A 289 -14.35 -30.04 20.38
C VAL A 289 -15.53 -30.75 21.04
N HIS A 290 -16.41 -29.99 21.67
CA HIS A 290 -17.70 -30.45 22.18
C HIS A 290 -18.81 -29.61 21.57
N LEU A 291 -19.87 -30.25 21.09
CA LEU A 291 -20.96 -29.60 20.39
C LEU A 291 -22.26 -29.71 21.18
N GLU A 292 -23.02 -28.63 21.25
CA GLU A 292 -24.34 -28.59 21.87
C GLU A 292 -25.35 -27.95 20.92
N LEU A 293 -26.49 -28.58 20.74
CA LEU A 293 -27.58 -28.06 19.92
C LEU A 293 -28.45 -27.09 20.75
N ILE A 294 -28.77 -25.92 20.18
CA ILE A 294 -29.68 -24.94 20.77
C ILE A 294 -30.76 -24.54 19.75
N HIS A 295 -31.93 -24.16 20.25
CA HIS A 295 -33.08 -23.77 19.41
C HIS A 295 -33.33 -22.25 19.44
N SER A 296 -32.50 -21.51 20.18
CA SER A 296 -32.59 -20.07 20.29
C SER A 296 -31.20 -19.50 20.54
N LEU A 297 -30.91 -18.38 19.89
CA LEU A 297 -29.68 -17.61 20.11
C LEU A 297 -29.74 -16.79 21.41
N PHE A 298 -30.90 -16.65 22.06
CA PHE A 298 -31.02 -15.89 23.30
C PHE A 298 -30.16 -16.47 24.43
N THR A 299 -29.81 -15.61 25.39
CA THR A 299 -28.95 -15.90 26.54
C THR A 299 -29.35 -17.17 27.29
N GLU A 300 -30.64 -17.44 27.46
CA GLU A 300 -31.14 -18.63 28.17
C GLU A 300 -30.78 -19.93 27.43
N GLY A 301 -30.90 -19.94 26.10
CA GLY A 301 -30.52 -21.08 25.26
C GLY A 301 -29.04 -21.43 25.41
N PHE A 302 -28.19 -20.40 25.45
CA PHE A 302 -26.77 -20.57 25.71
C PHE A 302 -26.47 -21.05 27.14
N LEU A 303 -27.13 -20.50 28.17
CA LEU A 303 -26.95 -20.94 29.56
C LEU A 303 -27.26 -22.43 29.76
N ARG A 304 -28.33 -22.91 29.13
CA ARG A 304 -28.69 -24.35 29.17
C ARG A 304 -27.63 -25.21 28.49
N SER A 305 -27.06 -24.75 27.38
CA SER A 305 -25.93 -25.39 26.71
C SER A 305 -24.69 -25.44 27.62
N LEU A 306 -24.34 -24.30 28.25
CA LEU A 306 -23.18 -24.21 29.13
C LEU A 306 -23.30 -25.13 30.34
N ARG A 307 -24.48 -25.25 30.95
CA ARG A 307 -24.74 -26.20 32.04
C ARG A 307 -24.49 -27.65 31.61
N ARG A 308 -24.98 -28.05 30.44
CA ARG A 308 -24.76 -29.42 29.91
C ARG A 308 -23.29 -29.69 29.60
N PHE A 309 -22.59 -28.70 29.04
CA PHE A 309 -21.16 -28.77 28.81
C PHE A 309 -20.39 -28.97 30.13
N ILE A 310 -20.64 -28.15 31.14
CA ILE A 310 -19.98 -28.25 32.45
C ILE A 310 -20.24 -29.60 33.10
N ALA A 311 -21.48 -30.10 33.05
CA ALA A 311 -21.83 -31.40 33.62
C ALA A 311 -21.08 -32.57 32.97
N ARG A 312 -20.71 -32.47 31.69
CA ARG A 312 -20.02 -33.55 30.95
C ARG A 312 -18.50 -33.40 30.87
N ARG A 313 -18.00 -32.18 30.78
CA ARG A 313 -16.58 -31.88 30.51
C ARG A 313 -15.85 -31.25 31.69
N GLY A 314 -16.56 -30.96 32.77
CA GLY A 314 -16.04 -30.23 33.91
C GLY A 314 -16.16 -28.72 33.76
N ARG A 315 -16.00 -28.01 34.88
CA ARG A 315 -16.12 -26.56 34.94
C ARG A 315 -14.87 -25.88 34.37
N PRO A 316 -14.98 -25.01 33.35
CA PRO A 316 -13.85 -24.26 32.83
C PRO A 316 -13.41 -23.18 33.83
N VAL A 317 -12.12 -22.85 33.81
CA VAL A 317 -11.56 -21.72 34.56
C VAL A 317 -11.70 -20.44 33.73
N THR A 318 -11.46 -20.51 32.43
CA THR A 318 -11.55 -19.37 31.51
C THR A 318 -12.35 -19.74 30.27
N ILE A 319 -13.27 -18.85 29.89
CA ILE A 319 -14.04 -18.96 28.65
C ILE A 319 -13.75 -17.75 27.76
N TYR A 320 -13.41 -18.02 26.50
CA TYR A 320 -13.25 -17.01 25.46
C TYR A 320 -14.50 -16.94 24.58
N PHE A 321 -15.00 -15.72 24.39
CA PHE A 321 -16.15 -15.41 23.56
C PHE A 321 -15.76 -14.49 22.40
N ASP A 322 -16.50 -14.58 21.29
CA ASP A 322 -16.56 -13.47 20.34
C ASP A 322 -17.43 -12.33 20.92
N ASN A 323 -17.49 -11.19 20.24
CA ASN A 323 -18.32 -10.05 20.66
C ASN A 323 -19.80 -10.19 20.27
N GLY A 324 -20.31 -11.42 20.11
CA GLY A 324 -21.71 -11.67 19.85
C GLY A 324 -22.61 -11.16 20.98
N LEU A 325 -23.71 -10.48 20.62
CA LEU A 325 -24.66 -9.85 21.56
C LEU A 325 -25.19 -10.82 22.64
N ASN A 326 -25.36 -12.09 22.29
CA ASN A 326 -25.86 -13.13 23.19
C ASN A 326 -24.86 -13.44 24.33
N PHE A 327 -23.56 -13.37 24.04
CA PHE A 327 -22.50 -13.62 25.02
C PHE A 327 -22.28 -12.40 25.91
N VAL A 328 -22.40 -11.19 25.35
CA VAL A 328 -22.38 -9.94 26.12
C VAL A 328 -23.55 -9.90 27.11
N GLY A 329 -24.77 -10.26 26.66
CA GLY A 329 -25.93 -10.38 27.53
C GLY A 329 -25.75 -11.40 28.65
N CYS A 330 -25.12 -12.54 28.36
CA CYS A 330 -24.81 -13.57 29.35
C CYS A 330 -23.79 -13.09 30.40
N ASN A 331 -22.72 -12.44 29.96
CA ASN A 331 -21.71 -11.88 30.88
C ASN A 331 -22.31 -10.81 31.81
N ASN A 332 -23.25 -10.00 31.31
CA ASN A 332 -23.95 -9.00 32.12
C ASN A 332 -24.79 -9.65 33.23
N LEU A 333 -25.50 -10.75 32.94
CA LEU A 333 -26.23 -11.50 33.98
C LEU A 333 -25.30 -12.06 35.06
N PHE A 334 -24.14 -12.61 34.68
CA PHE A 334 -23.18 -13.15 35.65
C PHE A 334 -22.39 -12.08 36.42
N ARG A 335 -22.38 -10.83 35.95
CA ARG A 335 -21.83 -9.69 36.68
C ARG A 335 -22.73 -9.22 37.83
N GLN A 336 -24.05 -9.48 37.75
CA GLN A 336 -25.01 -9.14 38.80
C GLN A 336 -24.95 -10.08 40.01
N VAL A 337 -24.27 -11.22 39.88
CA VAL A 337 -24.10 -12.19 40.98
C VAL A 337 -22.98 -11.72 41.91
N ASP A 338 -23.27 -11.61 43.21
CA ASP A 338 -22.25 -11.34 44.23
C ASP A 338 -21.40 -12.59 44.48
N TRP A 339 -20.21 -12.61 43.87
CA TRP A 339 -19.28 -13.71 44.03
C TRP A 339 -18.58 -13.72 45.40
N ASN A 340 -18.54 -12.59 46.14
CA ASN A 340 -17.93 -12.55 47.47
C ASN A 340 -18.77 -13.33 48.49
N GLU A 341 -20.10 -13.33 48.33
CA GLU A 341 -20.99 -14.15 49.13
C GLU A 341 -20.91 -15.63 48.73
N VAL A 342 -20.92 -15.93 47.43
CA VAL A 342 -20.84 -17.32 46.94
C VAL A 342 -19.53 -18.00 47.35
N GLN A 343 -18.41 -17.29 47.31
CA GLN A 343 -17.10 -17.82 47.70
C GLN A 343 -16.94 -18.02 49.21
N ARG A 344 -17.76 -17.36 50.04
CA ARG A 344 -17.80 -17.62 51.49
C ARG A 344 -18.44 -18.96 51.82
N HIS A 345 -19.36 -19.44 50.98
CA HIS A 345 -20.12 -20.67 51.22
C HIS A 345 -19.69 -21.86 50.37
N VAL A 346 -18.89 -21.63 49.31
CA VAL A 346 -18.47 -22.70 48.38
C VAL A 346 -17.04 -22.48 47.90
N THR A 347 -16.25 -23.54 47.77
CA THR A 347 -14.88 -23.53 47.21
C THR A 347 -14.83 -23.25 45.69
N ILE A 348 -15.97 -22.97 45.06
CA ILE A 348 -16.06 -22.76 43.62
C ILE A 348 -15.59 -21.35 43.25
N SER A 349 -14.53 -21.29 42.44
CA SER A 349 -14.04 -20.04 41.88
C SER A 349 -14.92 -19.52 40.73
N ARG A 350 -14.93 -18.20 40.59
CA ARG A 350 -15.58 -17.49 39.48
C ARG A 350 -14.90 -17.87 38.15
N ILE A 351 -15.70 -18.23 37.15
CA ILE A 351 -15.20 -18.43 35.79
C ILE A 351 -14.75 -17.06 35.25
N THR A 352 -13.58 -16.98 34.63
CA THR A 352 -13.11 -15.77 33.95
C THR A 352 -13.65 -15.71 32.52
N TRP A 353 -14.33 -14.62 32.18
CA TRP A 353 -14.92 -14.41 30.86
C TRP A 353 -14.06 -13.41 30.10
N LYS A 354 -13.52 -13.82 28.95
CA LYS A 354 -12.67 -13.00 28.09
C LYS A 354 -13.34 -12.84 26.72
N PHE A 355 -13.35 -11.62 26.19
CA PHE A 355 -13.89 -11.31 24.87
C PHE A 355 -12.76 -11.02 23.89
N ASN A 356 -12.91 -11.47 22.65
CA ASN A 356 -11.95 -11.20 21.58
C ASN A 356 -11.99 -9.72 21.15
N SER A 357 -10.98 -9.30 20.39
CA SER A 357 -11.03 -7.98 19.72
C SER A 357 -12.20 -7.91 18.73
N PRO A 358 -12.91 -6.78 18.55
CA PRO A 358 -14.12 -6.63 17.73
C PRO A 358 -14.06 -7.16 16.28
N THR A 359 -12.87 -7.21 15.68
CA THR A 359 -12.65 -7.69 14.30
C THR A 359 -11.93 -9.04 14.22
N ALA A 360 -11.57 -9.64 15.35
CA ALA A 360 -10.93 -10.95 15.38
C ALA A 360 -12.00 -12.05 15.41
N ALA A 361 -12.20 -12.72 14.27
CA ALA A 361 -13.13 -13.85 14.14
C ALA A 361 -12.76 -15.03 15.06
N TRP A 362 -11.50 -15.11 15.47
CA TRP A 362 -11.02 -16.10 16.42
C TRP A 362 -9.89 -15.50 17.25
N TRP A 363 -9.69 -15.99 18.46
CA TRP A 363 -8.54 -15.69 19.31
C TRP A 363 -7.20 -16.29 18.79
N ARG A 364 -7.11 -16.58 17.49
CA ARG A 364 -5.90 -17.06 16.80
C ARG A 364 -5.46 -16.00 15.79
N ARG A 365 -4.38 -15.30 16.15
CA ARG A 365 -3.57 -14.37 15.35
C ARG A 365 -4.35 -13.30 14.60
#